data_AF-A0A8U0U4W0-F1
#
_entry.id   AF-A0A8U0U4W0-F1
#
_cell.length_a   1.000
_cell.length_b   1.000
_cell.length_c   1.000
_cell.angle_alpha   90.00
_cell.angle_beta   90.00
_cell.angle_gamma   90.00
#
_symmetry.space_group_name_H-M   'P 1'
#
loop_
_entity.id
_entity.type
_entity.pdbx_description
1 polymer ?
#
loop_
_entity_poly.entity_id
_entity_poly.type
_entity_poly.pdbx_seq_one_letter_code
_entity_poly.pdbx_strand_id
1 'polypeptide(L)'
;MSGNKNGPPTTSQKHLNFVSEPMGNRSVRDVPGIGTAHGRTLEEKGMPRADQLLGDYLKRGRDQDQFQDNLKNTTGANTKQQRDAYNGMREWTDNNL
;
A
#
# COMPACT_ATOMS: atom_id res chain seq x y z
N MET A 1 -20.71 32.23 -10.57
CA MET A 1 -20.87 30.97 -9.81
C MET A 1 -19.81 29.99 -10.30
N SER A 2 -18.65 29.92 -9.65
CA SER A 2 -17.59 28.96 -10.00
C SER A 2 -17.66 27.79 -9.03
N GLY A 3 -18.23 26.67 -9.48
CA GLY A 3 -18.35 25.45 -8.70
C GLY A 3 -16.99 24.76 -8.57
N ASN A 4 -16.54 24.58 -7.32
CA ASN A 4 -15.36 23.82 -6.97
C ASN A 4 -15.51 22.36 -7.44
N LYS A 5 -14.67 21.90 -8.38
CA LYS A 5 -14.71 20.56 -8.99
C LYS A 5 -13.90 19.51 -8.21
N ASN A 6 -13.90 19.55 -6.89
CA ASN A 6 -13.22 18.54 -6.08
C ASN A 6 -14.27 17.69 -5.37
N GLY A 7 -14.75 16.65 -6.06
CA GLY A 7 -15.47 15.56 -5.42
C GLY A 7 -14.58 14.87 -4.37
N PRO A 8 -15.17 14.16 -3.40
CA PRO A 8 -14.42 13.45 -2.37
C PRO A 8 -13.40 12.50 -3.03
N PRO A 9 -12.21 12.32 -2.44
CA PRO A 9 -11.20 11.43 -3.01
C PRO A 9 -11.80 10.03 -3.19
N THR A 10 -11.83 9.54 -4.43
CA THR A 10 -12.30 8.19 -4.72
C THR A 10 -11.19 7.20 -4.39
N THR A 11 -11.34 6.44 -3.31
CA THR A 11 -10.51 5.26 -3.02
C THR A 11 -10.77 4.18 -4.07
N SER A 12 -9.73 3.48 -4.50
CA SER A 12 -9.90 2.40 -5.49
C SER A 12 -10.64 1.20 -4.88
N GLN A 13 -11.37 0.43 -5.69
CA GLN A 13 -11.99 -0.83 -5.22
C GLN A 13 -10.96 -1.78 -4.61
N LYS A 14 -9.74 -1.78 -5.14
CA LYS A 14 -8.61 -2.55 -4.59
C LYS A 14 -8.28 -2.13 -3.16
N HIS A 15 -8.30 -0.83 -2.88
CA HIS A 15 -8.13 -0.29 -1.52
C HIS A 15 -9.24 -0.77 -0.60
N LEU A 16 -10.50 -0.59 -1.00
CA LEU A 16 -11.65 -1.01 -0.21
C LEU A 16 -11.59 -2.52 0.13
N ASN A 17 -11.30 -3.36 -0.86
CA ASN A 17 -11.15 -4.81 -0.67
C ASN A 17 -9.98 -5.15 0.26
N PHE A 18 -8.89 -4.37 0.19
CA PHE A 18 -7.71 -4.59 1.00
C PHE A 18 -7.99 -4.34 2.48
N VAL A 19 -8.66 -3.23 2.82
CA VAL A 19 -8.89 -2.78 4.20
C VAL A 19 -10.12 -3.40 4.87
N SER A 20 -11.02 -4.02 4.11
CA SER A 20 -12.31 -4.55 4.62
C SER A 20 -12.20 -5.89 5.37
N GLU A 21 -11.08 -6.62 5.25
CA GLU A 21 -10.92 -7.94 5.86
C GLU A 21 -9.49 -8.10 6.43
N PRO A 22 -9.29 -9.01 7.40
CA PRO A 22 -7.96 -9.36 7.89
C PRO A 22 -7.02 -9.83 6.76
N MET A 23 -5.75 -9.43 6.83
CA MET A 23 -4.77 -9.60 5.76
C MET A 23 -4.45 -11.06 5.41
N GLY A 24 -4.49 -11.98 6.40
CA GLY A 24 -4.28 -13.41 6.21
C GLY A 24 -3.06 -13.75 5.33
N ASN A 25 -3.27 -14.63 4.34
CA ASN A 25 -2.25 -15.04 3.36
C ASN A 25 -2.34 -14.27 2.03
N ARG A 26 -2.90 -13.05 2.03
CA ARG A 26 -3.07 -12.25 0.80
C ARG A 26 -1.73 -11.99 0.11
N SER A 27 -1.75 -11.94 -1.22
CA SER A 27 -0.56 -11.64 -2.01
C SER A 27 -0.14 -10.20 -1.76
N VAL A 28 1.17 -9.93 -1.85
CA VAL A 28 1.68 -8.55 -1.87
C VAL A 28 1.09 -7.74 -3.04
N ARG A 29 0.64 -8.41 -4.10
CA ARG A 29 -0.05 -7.82 -5.24
C ARG A 29 -1.47 -7.36 -4.92
N ASP A 30 -2.06 -7.76 -3.80
CA ASP A 30 -3.38 -7.29 -3.37
C ASP A 30 -3.29 -5.92 -2.68
N VAL A 31 -2.09 -5.49 -2.31
CA VAL A 31 -1.85 -4.17 -1.70
C VAL A 31 -2.15 -3.06 -2.72
N PRO A 32 -2.89 -2.01 -2.36
CA PRO A 32 -3.11 -0.85 -3.20
C PRO A 32 -1.78 -0.23 -3.65
N GLY A 33 -1.71 0.33 -4.85
CA GLY A 33 -0.45 0.84 -5.41
C GLY A 33 0.56 -0.23 -5.88
N ILE A 34 0.44 -1.49 -5.46
CA ILE A 34 1.31 -2.58 -5.91
C ILE A 34 0.72 -3.29 -7.12
N GLY A 35 1.23 -2.98 -8.32
CA GLY A 35 0.90 -3.69 -9.57
C GLY A 35 1.80 -4.90 -9.83
N THR A 36 1.58 -5.60 -10.95
CA THR A 36 2.33 -6.81 -11.33
C THR A 36 3.84 -6.64 -11.30
N ALA A 37 4.37 -5.52 -11.81
CA ALA A 37 5.81 -5.27 -11.84
C ALA A 37 6.42 -5.15 -10.44
N HIS A 38 5.87 -4.25 -9.60
CA HIS A 38 6.36 -4.04 -8.23
C HIS A 38 6.13 -5.27 -7.36
N GLY A 39 5.00 -5.96 -7.52
CA GLY A 39 4.70 -7.20 -6.82
C GLY A 39 5.69 -8.31 -7.14
N ARG A 40 6.06 -8.47 -8.41
CA ARG A 40 7.13 -9.39 -8.82
C ARG A 40 8.46 -9.04 -8.16
N THR A 41 8.85 -7.77 -8.15
CA THR A 41 10.09 -7.35 -7.48
C THR A 41 10.04 -7.64 -5.97
N LEU A 42 8.91 -7.42 -5.31
CA LEU A 42 8.74 -7.73 -3.88
C LEU A 42 8.83 -9.24 -3.61
N GLU A 43 8.21 -10.06 -4.46
CA GLU A 43 8.33 -11.53 -4.41
C GLU A 43 9.79 -11.98 -4.55
N GLU A 44 10.51 -11.45 -5.54
CA GLU A 44 11.94 -11.73 -5.76
C GLU A 44 12.82 -11.27 -4.59
N LYS A 45 12.37 -10.28 -3.81
CA LYS A 45 13.02 -9.79 -2.58
C LYS A 45 12.58 -10.56 -1.32
N GLY A 46 11.79 -11.62 -1.46
CA GLY A 46 11.36 -12.46 -0.33
C GLY A 46 10.11 -11.94 0.40
N MET A 47 9.35 -11.04 -0.22
CA MET A 47 8.11 -10.47 0.31
C MET A 47 6.88 -10.82 -0.58
N PRO A 48 6.58 -12.11 -0.83
CA PRO A 48 5.44 -12.50 -1.65
C PRO A 48 4.05 -12.17 -1.08
N ARG A 49 3.95 -11.95 0.23
CA ARG A 49 2.66 -11.72 0.92
C ARG A 49 2.53 -10.31 1.49
N ALA A 50 1.28 -9.87 1.66
CA ALA A 50 0.96 -8.55 2.19
C ALA A 50 1.43 -8.38 3.65
N ASP A 51 1.36 -9.44 4.48
CA ASP A 51 1.79 -9.42 5.89
C ASP A 51 3.30 -9.11 6.04
N GLN A 52 4.11 -9.53 5.07
CA GLN A 52 5.54 -9.24 5.05
C GLN A 52 5.80 -7.77 4.71
N LEU A 53 5.03 -7.18 3.78
CA LEU A 53 5.09 -5.75 3.49
C LEU A 53 4.55 -4.91 4.65
N LEU A 54 3.53 -5.39 5.35
CA LEU A 54 3.06 -4.81 6.61
C LEU A 54 4.16 -4.84 7.67
N GLY A 55 4.91 -5.95 7.80
CA GLY A 55 6.06 -6.04 8.70
C GLY A 55 7.16 -5.01 8.39
N ASP A 56 7.46 -4.77 7.10
CA ASP A 56 8.39 -3.71 6.68
C ASP A 56 7.87 -2.29 7.00
N TYR A 57 6.57 -2.07 6.87
CA TYR A 57 5.91 -0.83 7.29
C TYR A 57 5.98 -0.61 8.81
N LEU A 58 5.68 -1.65 9.60
CA LEU A 58 5.65 -1.55 11.07
C LEU A 58 7.04 -1.35 11.66
N LYS A 59 8.07 -2.04 11.16
CA LYS A 59 9.47 -1.86 11.65
C LYS A 59 10.03 -0.46 11.36
N ARG A 60 9.44 0.26 10.40
CA ARG A 60 9.75 1.68 10.09
C ARG A 60 8.98 2.65 10.97
N GLY A 61 8.27 2.17 12.00
CA GLY A 61 7.51 3.01 12.91
C GLY A 61 6.28 3.64 12.29
N ARG A 62 5.71 3.03 11.24
CA ARG A 62 4.57 3.58 10.47
C ARG A 62 4.88 4.93 9.78
N ASP A 63 6.16 5.29 9.69
CA ASP A 63 6.63 6.53 9.09
C ASP A 63 6.38 6.54 7.58
N GLN A 64 5.72 7.60 7.10
CA GLN A 64 5.29 7.70 5.72
C GLN A 64 6.48 7.80 4.77
N ASP A 65 7.42 8.70 5.04
CA ASP A 65 8.52 9.00 4.14
C ASP A 65 9.46 7.80 4.05
N GLN A 66 9.80 7.19 5.20
CA GLN A 66 10.64 5.98 5.23
C GLN A 66 10.01 4.81 4.48
N PHE A 67 8.70 4.59 4.59
CA PHE A 67 8.02 3.53 3.85
C PHE A 67 8.00 3.82 2.35
N GLN A 68 7.63 5.04 1.95
CA GLN A 68 7.52 5.44 0.55
C GLN A 68 8.88 5.43 -0.15
N ASP A 69 9.92 5.93 0.51
CA ASP A 69 11.30 5.90 0.00
C ASP A 69 11.80 4.46 -0.11
N ASN A 70 11.52 3.60 0.86
CA ASN A 70 11.89 2.19 0.76
C ASN A 70 11.21 1.49 -0.41
N LEU A 71 9.90 1.71 -0.59
CA LEU A 71 9.14 1.11 -1.68
C LEU A 71 9.64 1.60 -3.04
N LYS A 72 9.96 2.90 -3.15
CA LYS A 72 10.60 3.48 -4.34
C LYS A 72 11.96 2.85 -4.62
N ASN A 73 12.84 2.79 -3.63
CA ASN A 73 14.20 2.27 -3.79
C ASN A 73 14.22 0.76 -4.07
N THR A 74 13.22 0.03 -3.57
CA THR A 74 13.12 -1.43 -3.76
C THR A 74 12.50 -1.79 -5.11
N THR A 75 11.47 -1.07 -5.55
CA THR A 75 10.60 -1.50 -6.67
C THR A 75 10.50 -0.50 -7.82
N GLY A 76 11.05 0.72 -7.66
CA GLY A 76 10.86 1.81 -8.63
C GLY A 76 9.46 2.43 -8.62
N ALA A 77 8.65 2.20 -7.57
CA ALA A 77 7.30 2.74 -7.48
C ALA A 77 7.29 4.28 -7.60
N ASN A 78 6.31 4.83 -8.31
CA ASN A 78 6.10 6.28 -8.40
C ASN A 78 5.33 6.83 -7.19
N THR A 79 5.25 8.15 -7.07
CA THR A 79 4.61 8.84 -5.93
C THR A 79 3.16 8.40 -5.69
N LYS A 80 2.38 8.12 -6.74
CA LYS A 80 1.00 7.66 -6.59
C LYS A 80 0.96 6.26 -5.99
N GLN A 81 1.76 5.34 -6.53
CA GLN A 81 1.83 3.95 -6.05
C GLN A 81 2.32 3.88 -4.60
N GLN A 82 3.32 4.70 -4.27
CA GLN A 82 3.83 4.85 -2.90
C GLN A 82 2.74 5.30 -1.93
N ARG A 83 2.01 6.37 -2.27
CA ARG A 83 0.92 6.89 -1.46
C ARG A 83 -0.22 5.89 -1.30
N ASP A 84 -0.62 5.24 -2.39
CA ASP A 84 -1.72 4.28 -2.37
C ASP A 84 -1.35 3.06 -1.49
N ALA A 85 -0.11 2.55 -1.59
CA ALA A 85 0.38 1.46 -0.74
C ALA A 85 0.46 1.87 0.74
N TYR A 86 0.99 3.06 1.03
CA TYR A 86 1.06 3.59 2.39
C TYR A 86 -0.34 3.72 3.01
N ASN A 87 -1.27 4.34 2.29
CA ASN A 87 -2.65 4.52 2.77
C ASN A 87 -3.33 3.18 3.02
N GLY A 88 -3.13 2.19 2.16
CA GLY A 88 -3.64 0.84 2.34
C GLY A 88 -3.10 0.19 3.62
N MET A 89 -1.79 0.28 3.87
CA MET A 89 -1.17 -0.27 5.08
C MET A 89 -1.60 0.46 6.35
N ARG A 90 -1.66 1.79 6.30
CA ARG A 90 -2.11 2.61 7.43
C ARG A 90 -3.55 2.29 7.80
N GLU A 91 -4.48 2.36 6.86
CA GLU A 91 -5.89 2.12 7.15
C GLU A 91 -6.17 0.66 7.55
N TRP A 92 -5.50 -0.31 6.93
CA TRP A 92 -5.61 -1.69 7.40
C TRP A 92 -5.12 -1.84 8.84
N THR A 93 -4.01 -1.21 9.19
CA THR A 93 -3.46 -1.21 10.55
C THR A 93 -4.43 -0.56 11.53
N ASP A 94 -4.95 0.63 11.22
CA ASP A 94 -5.89 1.36 12.07
C ASP A 94 -7.19 0.56 12.33
N ASN A 95 -7.59 -0.31 11.39
CA ASN A 95 -8.78 -1.15 11.51
C ASN A 95 -8.55 -2.48 12.26
N ASN A 96 -7.31 -2.98 12.36
CA ASN A 96 -7.04 -4.37 12.76
C ASN A 96 -5.96 -4.58 13.83
N LEU A 97 -5.16 -3.56 14.18
CA LEU A 97 -4.07 -3.65 15.16
C LEU A 97 -4.24 -2.60 16.27
#